data_AF-A0A7C2TR55-F1
#
_entry.id   AF-A0A7C2TR55-F1
#
_cell.length_a   1.000
_cell.length_b   1.000
_cell.length_c   1.000
_cell.angle_alpha   90.00
_cell.angle_beta   90.00
_cell.angle_gamma   90.00
#
_symmetry.space_group_name_H-M   'P 1'
#
loop_
_entity.id
_entity.type
_entity.pdbx_description
1 polymer ?
#
loop_
_entity_poly.entity_id
_entity_poly.type
_entity_poly.pdbx_seq_one_letter_code
_entity_poly.pdbx_strand_id
1 'polypeptide(L)'
;LRLRYAPTRRFWIEPYLHAAARHTRLSTLALEDRRTGAMRSRTSIATFFRNGATVRGLVGPGPDGRLGTEDDILIPTGETLVQVQNRVLGPNIESAPLFRAIPSYVVFNVRSGFRVSENHQLLVEVENLTDRNYRGISWGLDAPGRSFFLRYQYTF
;
A
#
# COMPACT_ATOMS: atom_id res chain seq x y z
N LEU A 1 -11.01 13.53 12.27
CA LEU A 1 -12.18 13.92 13.12
C LEU A 1 -12.07 13.16 14.43
N ARG A 2 -12.34 13.77 15.58
CA ARG A 2 -12.35 13.08 16.89
C ARG A 2 -13.53 13.58 17.73
N LEU A 3 -14.20 12.69 18.44
CA LEU A 3 -15.30 13.04 19.34
C LEU A 3 -15.08 12.36 20.68
N ARG A 4 -14.92 13.14 21.75
CA ARG A 4 -14.72 12.61 23.09
C ARG A 4 -16.02 12.61 23.87
N TYR A 5 -16.36 11.47 24.45
CA TYR A 5 -17.47 11.30 25.38
C TYR A 5 -16.92 10.89 26.75
N ALA A 6 -17.23 11.68 27.78
CA ALA A 6 -16.74 11.49 29.14
C ALA A 6 -17.92 11.49 30.12
N PRO A 7 -18.64 10.35 30.27
CA PRO A 7 -19.83 10.28 31.11
C PRO A 7 -19.53 10.40 32.60
N THR A 8 -18.29 10.11 33.01
CA THR A 8 -17.85 10.23 34.40
C THR A 8 -16.47 10.87 34.47
N ARG A 9 -16.05 11.30 35.66
CA ARG A 9 -14.68 11.78 35.89
C ARG A 9 -13.61 10.69 35.73
N ARG A 10 -14.01 9.41 35.80
CA ARG A 10 -13.09 8.27 35.74
C ARG A 10 -12.98 7.64 34.37
N PHE A 11 -13.98 7.81 33.50
CA PHE A 11 -14.02 7.13 32.21
C PHE A 11 -14.33 8.08 31.07
N TRP A 12 -13.60 7.92 29.98
CA TRP A 12 -13.89 8.56 28.71
C TRP A 12 -13.58 7.62 27.54
N ILE A 13 -14.27 7.84 26.44
CA ILE A 13 -14.07 7.17 25.15
C ILE A 13 -14.02 8.21 24.04
N GLU A 14 -13.13 8.02 23.07
CA GLU A 14 -12.93 8.92 21.94
C GLU A 14 -12.78 8.10 20.66
N PRO A 15 -13.85 7.90 19.89
CA PRO A 15 -13.75 7.54 18.49
C PRO A 15 -13.07 8.64 17.69
N TYR A 16 -12.20 8.25 16.76
CA TYR A 16 -11.59 9.17 15.82
C TYR A 16 -11.35 8.54 14.44
N LEU A 17 -11.33 9.40 13.44
CA LEU A 17 -11.07 9.09 12.05
C LEU A 17 -9.72 9.64 11.64
N HIS A 18 -8.91 8.78 11.03
CA HIS A 18 -7.75 9.17 10.25
C HIS A 18 -8.08 8.97 8.77
N ALA A 19 -8.04 10.05 7.99
CA ALA A 19 -8.52 10.05 6.63
C ALA A 19 -7.62 10.93 5.75
N ALA A 20 -7.52 10.53 4.50
CA ALA A 20 -6.69 11.15 3.49
C ALA A 20 -7.45 11.20 2.18
N ALA A 21 -7.50 12.38 1.56
CA ALA A 21 -7.97 12.51 0.19
C ALA A 21 -6.95 11.94 -0.79
N ARG A 22 -7.41 11.60 -2.00
CA ARG A 22 -6.54 11.13 -3.09
C ARG A 22 -5.50 12.21 -3.39
N HIS A 23 -4.22 11.83 -3.42
CA HIS A 23 -3.13 12.75 -3.70
C HIS A 23 -2.59 12.55 -5.12
N THR A 24 -2.71 13.56 -5.98
CA THR A 24 -2.30 13.53 -7.41
C THR A 24 -1.06 14.35 -7.72
N ARG A 25 -0.56 15.15 -6.78
CA ARG A 25 0.62 16.02 -6.96
C ARG A 25 1.86 15.32 -6.42
N LEU A 26 2.30 14.29 -7.13
CA LEU A 26 3.52 13.55 -6.78
C LEU A 26 4.74 14.26 -7.36
N SER A 27 5.80 14.37 -6.56
CA SER A 27 7.12 14.78 -7.07
C SER A 27 7.69 13.72 -8.01
N THR A 28 8.68 14.09 -8.81
CA THR A 28 9.41 13.13 -9.67
C THR A 28 9.99 11.97 -8.86
N LEU A 29 10.57 12.26 -7.69
CA LEU A 29 11.06 11.23 -6.76
C LEU A 29 9.94 10.27 -6.32
N ALA A 30 8.75 10.79 -6.01
CA ALA A 30 7.61 9.95 -5.64
C ALA A 30 7.04 9.16 -6.84
N LEU A 31 7.16 9.67 -8.06
CA LEU A 31 6.76 8.93 -9.27
C LEU A 31 7.74 7.78 -9.57
N GLU A 32 9.02 7.98 -9.29
CA GLU A 32 10.09 6.99 -9.47
C GLU A 32 10.11 5.91 -8.38
N ASP A 33 9.72 6.25 -7.15
CA ASP A 33 9.70 5.31 -6.03
C ASP A 33 8.76 4.12 -6.29
N ARG A 34 9.29 2.92 -6.07
CA ARG A 34 8.60 1.62 -6.25
C ARG A 34 7.31 1.44 -5.43
N ARG A 35 7.15 2.19 -4.34
CA ARG A 35 6.03 2.08 -3.40
C ARG A 35 4.88 3.03 -3.74
N THR A 36 5.19 4.15 -4.38
CA THR A 36 4.22 5.16 -4.80
C THR A 36 3.99 5.05 -6.29
N GLY A 37 4.77 5.74 -7.14
CA GLY A 37 4.51 5.78 -8.57
C GLY A 37 4.89 4.51 -9.32
N ALA A 38 5.77 3.69 -8.74
CA ALA A 38 6.18 2.40 -9.27
C ALA A 38 6.67 2.46 -10.72
N MET A 39 7.57 3.39 -11.03
CA MET A 39 8.13 3.55 -12.37
C MET A 39 8.67 2.25 -12.95
N ARG A 40 8.33 2.00 -14.22
CA ARG A 40 8.81 0.87 -15.01
C ARG A 40 9.35 1.37 -16.34
N SER A 41 10.39 0.70 -16.81
CA SER A 41 10.94 0.86 -18.16
C SER A 41 10.77 -0.42 -18.97
N ARG A 42 10.83 -0.29 -20.30
CA ARG A 42 10.86 -1.44 -21.22
C ARG A 42 11.93 -2.46 -20.83
N THR A 43 13.13 -1.97 -20.51
CA THR A 43 14.24 -2.81 -20.02
C THR A 43 13.89 -3.54 -18.73
N SER A 44 13.31 -2.85 -17.73
CA SER A 44 12.93 -3.50 -16.46
C SER A 44 11.88 -4.60 -16.66
N ILE A 45 10.93 -4.39 -17.57
CA ILE A 45 9.89 -5.37 -17.92
C ILE A 45 10.51 -6.55 -18.66
N ALA A 46 11.41 -6.30 -19.62
CA ALA A 46 12.12 -7.35 -20.36
C ALA A 46 12.97 -8.21 -19.43
N THR A 47 13.71 -7.60 -18.50
CA THR A 47 14.51 -8.31 -17.51
C THR A 47 13.64 -9.18 -16.60
N PHE A 48 12.49 -8.67 -16.15
CA PHE A 48 11.56 -9.49 -15.36
C PHE A 48 10.94 -10.61 -16.18
N PHE A 49 10.52 -10.35 -17.41
CA PHE A 49 9.92 -11.34 -18.31
C PHE A 49 10.90 -12.51 -18.55
N ARG A 50 12.10 -12.21 -19.06
CA ARG A 50 13.11 -13.21 -19.46
C ARG A 50 13.69 -14.01 -18.30
N ASN A 51 13.75 -13.42 -17.10
CA ASN A 51 14.36 -14.07 -15.93
C ASN A 51 13.31 -14.43 -14.89
N GLY A 52 12.67 -13.41 -14.31
CA GLY A 52 11.77 -13.57 -13.17
C GLY A 52 10.47 -14.32 -13.49
N ALA A 53 9.84 -14.04 -14.62
CA ALA A 53 8.62 -14.71 -15.05
C ALA A 53 8.94 -16.11 -15.58
N THR A 54 10.03 -16.27 -16.33
CA THR A 54 10.54 -17.57 -16.78
C THR A 54 10.82 -18.54 -15.64
N VAL A 55 11.58 -18.14 -14.61
CA VAL A 55 11.87 -19.00 -13.44
C VAL A 55 10.60 -19.34 -12.65
N ARG A 56 9.57 -18.50 -12.72
CA ARG A 56 8.26 -18.77 -12.11
C ARG A 56 7.35 -19.64 -12.98
N GLY A 57 7.82 -20.11 -14.13
CA GLY A 57 7.02 -20.91 -15.07
C GLY A 57 5.86 -20.13 -15.69
N LEU A 58 5.97 -18.80 -15.78
CA LEU A 58 4.95 -17.93 -16.37
C LEU A 58 5.19 -17.64 -17.85
N VAL A 59 6.38 -17.97 -18.36
CA VAL A 59 6.74 -17.79 -19.78
C VAL A 59 6.84 -19.15 -20.44
N GLY A 60 6.23 -19.27 -21.60
CA GLY A 60 6.28 -20.46 -22.45
C GLY A 60 6.89 -20.12 -23.81
N PRO A 61 7.40 -21.14 -24.53
CA PRO A 61 7.95 -20.96 -25.86
C PRO A 61 6.87 -20.42 -26.81
N GLY A 62 7.30 -19.59 -27.75
CA GLY A 62 6.47 -19.10 -28.83
C GLY A 62 6.19 -20.14 -29.91
N PRO A 63 5.68 -19.71 -31.07
CA PRO A 63 5.51 -20.56 -32.25
C PRO A 63 6.76 -21.33 -32.69
N ASP A 64 7.97 -20.83 -32.37
CA ASP A 64 9.22 -21.52 -32.71
C ASP A 64 9.56 -22.72 -31.79
N GLY A 65 8.79 -22.92 -30.72
CA GLY A 65 8.96 -24.02 -29.77
C GLY A 65 10.22 -23.91 -28.89
N ARG A 66 10.91 -22.77 -28.90
CA ARG A 66 12.14 -22.51 -28.12
C ARG A 66 11.86 -21.45 -27.08
N LEU A 67 12.52 -21.58 -25.93
CA LEU A 67 12.42 -20.60 -24.84
C LEU A 67 13.64 -19.67 -24.88
N GLY A 68 13.43 -18.39 -24.64
CA GLY A 68 14.47 -17.36 -24.65
C GLY A 68 14.54 -16.57 -25.96
N THR A 69 13.55 -16.71 -26.83
CA THR A 69 13.43 -16.03 -28.12
C THR A 69 12.43 -14.86 -28.03
N GLU A 70 12.37 -14.02 -29.06
CA GLU A 70 11.53 -12.82 -29.05
C GLU A 70 10.02 -13.13 -29.12
N ASP A 71 9.66 -14.33 -29.57
CA ASP A 71 8.30 -14.82 -29.72
C ASP A 71 7.78 -15.55 -28.46
N ASP A 72 8.59 -15.65 -27.40
CA ASP A 72 8.17 -16.15 -26.09
C ASP A 72 6.90 -15.44 -25.60
N ILE A 73 6.00 -16.21 -24.99
CA ILE A 73 4.69 -15.72 -24.54
C ILE A 73 4.53 -15.80 -23.03
N LEU A 74 3.84 -14.81 -22.46
CA LEU A 74 3.32 -14.87 -21.10
C LEU A 74 2.13 -15.83 -21.08
N ILE A 75 2.29 -17.01 -20.50
CA ILE A 75 1.29 -18.11 -20.50
C ILE A 75 -0.11 -17.63 -20.08
N PRO A 76 -0.29 -16.84 -19.00
CA PRO A 76 -1.61 -16.38 -18.59
C PRO A 76 -2.37 -15.53 -19.61
N THR A 77 -1.68 -14.82 -20.51
CA THR A 77 -2.30 -13.86 -21.43
C THR A 77 -2.06 -14.16 -22.90
N GLY A 78 -1.12 -15.06 -23.23
CA GLY A 78 -0.67 -15.30 -24.60
C GLY A 78 0.11 -14.14 -25.21
N GLU A 79 0.52 -13.15 -24.41
CA GLU A 79 1.18 -11.94 -24.91
C GLU A 79 2.70 -12.13 -25.04
N THR A 80 3.29 -11.66 -26.15
CA THR A 80 4.74 -11.54 -26.29
C THR A 80 5.30 -10.41 -25.42
N LEU A 81 6.63 -10.37 -25.23
CA LEU A 81 7.28 -9.29 -24.48
C LEU A 81 6.89 -7.88 -24.99
N VAL A 82 6.86 -7.68 -26.31
CA VAL A 82 6.51 -6.39 -26.92
C VAL A 82 5.05 -6.02 -26.60
N GLN A 83 4.15 -6.99 -26.67
CA GLN A 83 2.73 -6.78 -26.33
C GLN A 83 2.57 -6.42 -24.85
N VAL A 84 3.26 -7.13 -23.95
CA VAL A 84 3.27 -6.79 -22.51
C VAL A 84 3.81 -5.38 -22.28
N GLN A 85 4.92 -4.99 -22.91
CA GLN A 85 5.47 -3.64 -22.78
C GLN A 85 4.48 -2.58 -23.27
N ASN A 86 3.85 -2.81 -24.41
CA ASN A 86 2.87 -1.87 -24.97
C ASN A 86 1.61 -1.77 -24.12
N ARG A 87 1.15 -2.87 -23.51
CA ARG A 87 0.01 -2.84 -22.58
C ARG A 87 0.34 -2.10 -21.29
N VAL A 88 1.53 -2.32 -20.74
CA VAL A 88 1.93 -1.75 -19.43
C VAL A 88 2.33 -0.28 -19.54
N LEU A 89 3.06 0.11 -20.57
CA LEU A 89 3.62 1.46 -20.72
C LEU A 89 2.90 2.30 -21.78
N GLY A 90 2.31 1.65 -22.79
CA GLY A 90 1.86 2.26 -24.03
C GLY A 90 2.85 2.05 -25.20
N PRO A 91 2.38 2.15 -26.45
CA PRO A 91 3.25 2.02 -27.63
C PRO A 91 4.29 3.14 -27.64
N ASN A 92 5.54 2.80 -27.99
CA ASN A 92 6.68 3.73 -28.12
C ASN A 92 7.04 4.53 -26.84
N ILE A 93 6.57 4.10 -25.66
CA ILE A 93 6.96 4.68 -24.38
C ILE A 93 8.07 3.85 -23.75
N GLU A 94 9.21 4.49 -23.45
CA GLU A 94 10.38 3.84 -22.86
C GLU A 94 10.25 3.60 -21.36
N SER A 95 9.70 4.58 -20.63
CA SER A 95 9.43 4.44 -19.20
C SER A 95 8.24 5.30 -18.75
N ALA A 96 7.51 4.82 -17.75
CA ALA A 96 6.39 5.53 -17.15
C ALA A 96 6.09 5.03 -15.71
N PRO A 97 5.53 5.89 -14.83
CA PRO A 97 4.95 5.46 -13.57
C PRO A 97 3.65 4.68 -13.80
N LEU A 98 3.50 3.55 -13.11
CA LEU A 98 2.25 2.76 -13.12
C LEU A 98 1.14 3.45 -12.32
N PHE A 99 1.50 4.18 -11.27
CA PHE A 99 0.56 4.93 -10.45
C PHE A 99 0.88 6.42 -10.50
N ARG A 100 -0.12 7.22 -10.84
CA ARG A 100 0.02 8.69 -10.89
C ARG A 100 -0.60 9.39 -9.68
N ALA A 101 -1.08 8.61 -8.71
CA ALA A 101 -1.73 9.13 -7.52
C ALA A 101 -1.68 8.11 -6.38
N ILE A 102 -1.66 8.62 -5.15
CA ILE A 102 -1.86 7.81 -3.95
C ILE A 102 -3.36 7.75 -3.65
N PRO A 103 -3.96 6.54 -3.49
CA PRO A 103 -5.38 6.39 -3.19
C PRO A 103 -5.78 7.06 -1.88
N SER A 104 -7.04 7.48 -1.80
CA SER A 104 -7.65 7.94 -0.55
C SER A 104 -7.89 6.79 0.42
N TYR A 105 -7.89 7.09 1.71
CA TYR A 105 -8.32 6.15 2.74
C TYR A 105 -9.08 6.84 3.86
N VAL A 106 -9.84 6.04 4.59
CA VAL A 106 -10.47 6.39 5.86
C VAL A 106 -10.32 5.17 6.76
N VAL A 107 -9.78 5.36 7.96
CA VAL A 107 -9.71 4.35 9.01
C VAL A 107 -10.39 4.86 10.27
N PHE A 108 -11.09 3.95 10.94
CA PHE A 108 -11.81 4.22 12.18
C PHE A 108 -11.06 3.60 13.36
N ASN A 109 -10.86 4.41 14.38
CA ASN A 109 -10.10 4.09 15.57
C ASN A 109 -10.89 4.48 16.80
N VAL A 110 -10.62 3.83 17.92
CA VAL A 110 -11.23 4.16 19.22
C VAL A 110 -10.14 4.11 20.28
N ARG A 111 -10.07 5.16 21.08
CA ARG A 111 -9.27 5.17 22.31
C ARG A 111 -10.13 5.46 23.52
N SER A 112 -9.80 4.88 24.65
CA SER A 112 -10.46 5.09 25.92
C SER A 112 -9.45 5.27 27.04
N GLY A 113 -9.88 5.93 28.10
CA GLY A 113 -9.09 6.07 29.31
C GLY A 113 -9.94 5.83 30.55
N PHE A 114 -9.35 5.11 31.49
CA PHE A 114 -9.98 4.75 32.75
C PHE A 114 -9.05 5.11 33.92
N ARG A 115 -9.50 5.99 34.81
CA ARG A 115 -8.80 6.34 36.04
C ARG A 115 -9.20 5.36 37.13
N VAL A 116 -8.26 4.47 37.49
CA VAL A 116 -8.44 3.43 38.51
C VAL A 116 -8.42 4.03 39.91
N SER A 117 -7.48 4.94 40.17
CA SER A 117 -7.37 5.73 41.41
C SER A 117 -6.87 7.15 41.10
N GLU A 118 -6.61 7.98 42.10
CA GLU A 118 -6.05 9.32 41.93
C GLU A 118 -4.71 9.33 41.18
N ASN A 119 -3.91 8.28 41.37
CA ASN A 119 -2.56 8.16 40.84
C ASN A 119 -2.46 7.16 39.68
N HIS A 120 -3.49 6.34 39.44
CA HIS A 120 -3.47 5.24 38.46
C HIS A 120 -4.41 5.48 37.29
N GLN A 121 -3.89 5.39 36.07
CA GLN A 121 -4.65 5.53 34.83
C GLN A 121 -4.32 4.43 33.83
N LEU A 122 -5.36 3.85 33.23
CA LEU A 122 -5.30 2.94 32.09
C LEU A 122 -5.74 3.67 30.81
N LEU A 123 -5.05 3.40 29.72
CA LEU A 123 -5.34 3.88 28.38
C LEU A 123 -5.39 2.67 27.45
N VAL A 124 -6.48 2.55 26.71
CA VAL A 124 -6.69 1.47 25.73
C VAL A 124 -6.95 2.10 24.38
N GLU A 125 -6.32 1.61 23.33
CA GLU A 125 -6.51 2.11 21.98
C GLU A 125 -6.59 0.95 20.99
N VAL A 126 -7.60 1.01 20.12
CA VAL A 126 -7.79 0.08 19.03
C VAL A 126 -7.77 0.87 17.74
N GLU A 127 -6.80 0.58 16.90
CA GLU A 127 -6.62 1.24 15.62
C GLU A 127 -7.03 0.33 14.46
N ASN A 128 -7.44 0.94 13.36
CA ASN A 128 -7.85 0.30 12.12
C ASN A 128 -8.89 -0.80 12.35
N LEU A 129 -10.01 -0.45 12.98
CA LEU A 129 -11.07 -1.39 13.38
C LEU A 129 -11.60 -2.21 12.21
N THR A 130 -11.63 -1.65 10.99
CA THR A 130 -12.07 -2.33 9.77
C THR A 130 -10.97 -3.10 9.05
N ASP A 131 -9.76 -3.15 9.60
CA ASP A 131 -8.58 -3.82 9.03
C ASP A 131 -8.31 -3.42 7.56
N ARG A 132 -8.46 -2.13 7.28
CA ARG A 132 -8.26 -1.60 5.94
C ARG A 132 -6.77 -1.55 5.63
N ASN A 133 -6.36 -2.14 4.50
CA ASN A 133 -5.04 -1.88 3.95
C ASN A 133 -4.97 -0.45 3.38
N TYR A 134 -4.04 0.35 3.86
CA TYR A 134 -3.80 1.72 3.39
C TYR A 134 -2.31 2.08 3.47
N ARG A 135 -1.93 3.14 2.75
CA ARG A 135 -0.56 3.66 2.71
C ARG A 135 -0.50 5.10 3.18
N GLY A 136 0.59 5.45 3.86
CA GLY A 136 0.85 6.84 4.23
C GLY A 136 1.01 7.73 3.00
N ILE A 137 0.38 8.91 2.99
CA ILE A 137 0.37 9.83 1.83
C ILE A 137 1.78 10.32 1.47
N SER A 138 2.69 10.40 2.45
CA SER A 138 4.02 10.99 2.26
C SER A 138 5.12 9.98 1.91
N TRP A 139 4.93 8.68 2.19
CA TRP A 139 6.00 7.67 2.07
C TRP A 139 5.57 6.36 1.41
N GLY A 140 4.28 6.09 1.26
CA GLY A 140 3.78 4.97 0.47
C GLY A 140 4.10 3.56 1.00
N LEU A 141 4.64 3.38 2.22
CA LEU A 141 4.64 2.05 2.86
C LEU A 141 3.24 1.74 3.37
N ASP A 142 3.00 0.46 3.57
CA ASP A 142 1.77 -0.03 4.14
C ASP A 142 1.72 0.34 5.63
N ALA A 143 0.60 0.91 6.05
CA ALA A 143 0.34 1.22 7.44
C ALA A 143 -0.06 -0.05 8.22
N PRO A 144 0.07 -0.06 9.56
CA PRO A 144 -0.38 -1.18 10.37
C PRO A 144 -1.85 -1.54 10.10
N GLY A 145 -2.13 -2.85 10.15
CA GLY A 145 -3.48 -3.39 10.17
C GLY A 145 -4.18 -3.10 11.49
N ARG A 146 -5.21 -3.89 11.81
CA ARG A 146 -5.88 -3.78 13.10
C ARG A 146 -4.89 -3.96 14.26
N SER A 147 -4.83 -2.98 15.15
CA SER A 147 -3.84 -2.93 16.24
C SER A 147 -4.50 -2.62 17.58
N PHE A 148 -3.93 -3.13 18.67
CA PHE A 148 -4.38 -2.92 20.04
C PHE A 148 -3.21 -2.41 20.90
N PHE A 149 -3.43 -1.32 21.62
CA PHE A 149 -2.48 -0.72 22.54
C PHE A 149 -3.06 -0.64 23.94
N LEU A 150 -2.26 -1.05 24.92
CA LEU A 150 -2.55 -0.90 26.34
C LEU A 150 -1.43 -0.09 26.96
N ARG A 151 -1.79 1.00 27.65
CA ARG A 151 -0.85 1.82 28.41
C ARG A 151 -1.37 1.98 29.83
N TYR A 152 -0.49 1.77 30.79
CA TYR A 152 -0.71 2.07 32.19
C TYR A 152 0.19 3.23 32.60
N GLN A 153 -0.37 4.19 33.33
CA GLN A 153 0.30 5.39 33.79
C GLN A 153 0.11 5.55 35.29
N TYR A 154 1.22 5.85 35.98
CA TYR A 154 1.27 6.20 37.39
C TYR A 154 1.75 7.64 37.55
N THR A 155 1.13 8.41 38.44
CA THR A 155 1.56 9.77 38.79
C THR A 155 1.84 9.81 40.28
N PHE A 156 3.02 10.32 40.67
CA PHE A 156 3.46 10.43 42.05
C PHE A 156 2.84 11.64 42.74
#